data_AF-A0A495Z3I9-F1
#
_entry.id   AF-A0A495Z3I9-F1
#
_cell.length_a   1.000
_cell.length_b   1.000
_cell.length_c   1.000
_cell.angle_alpha   90.00
_cell.angle_beta   90.00
_cell.angle_gamma   90.00
#
_symmetry.space_group_name_H-M   'P 1'
#
loop_
_entity.id
_entity.type
_entity.pdbx_description
1 polymer ?
#
loop_
_entity_poly.entity_id
_entity_poly.type
_entity_poly.pdbx_seq_one_letter_code
_entity_poly.pdbx_strand_id
1 'polypeptide(L)'
;MTRRIPFYLCLCCTFASLAYAFDTPKLFTKDNVLAAGCYNDGFSSSDMTLIIQLTVEKDVIFDEGFEVKYHVPDEDVDDWTELEFDDTSWKKGITSIGYGDGDDNTEIKSGEVGSLYTRYHFDVPKATTSKKIMFRIDYDDSYILWLNGVEIARSANIATLSPIGEIPAWDVSKIVDSMPDVEATKAPKGKPNKDRWKKPVTPRDRDVHETIHEFEIDVKFGGGSGLSVEAANKLTTTWAQLKGNLD
;
A
#
# COMPACT_ATOMS: atom_id res chain seq x y z
N MET A 1 63.67 4.43 16.90
CA MET A 1 62.67 3.45 16.42
C MET A 1 61.47 3.51 17.33
N THR A 2 60.43 4.23 16.94
CA THR A 2 59.22 4.45 17.76
C THR A 2 58.02 4.06 16.89
N ARG A 3 57.43 2.89 17.18
CA ARG A 3 56.24 2.38 16.49
C ARG A 3 55.03 3.21 16.93
N ARG A 4 54.34 3.84 15.98
CA ARG A 4 52.98 4.37 16.17
C ARG A 4 52.00 3.29 15.73
N ILE A 5 51.15 2.85 16.65
CA ILE A 5 50.00 1.98 16.36
C ILE A 5 48.83 2.92 16.03
N PRO A 6 48.16 2.80 14.87
CA PRO A 6 46.96 3.58 14.62
C PRO A 6 45.78 2.95 15.37
N PHE A 7 45.15 3.73 16.24
CA PHE A 7 43.82 3.43 16.77
C PHE A 7 42.81 3.60 15.62
N TYR A 8 42.25 2.50 15.14
CA TYR A 8 41.05 2.54 14.33
C TYR A 8 39.85 2.76 15.26
N LEU A 9 39.31 3.98 15.24
CA LEU A 9 38.02 4.28 15.82
C LEU A 9 36.97 3.57 14.97
N CYS A 10 36.53 2.38 15.41
CA CYS A 10 35.39 1.70 14.83
C CYS A 10 34.15 2.55 15.14
N LEU A 11 33.75 3.36 14.16
CA LEU A 11 32.46 4.04 14.17
C LEU A 11 31.41 2.94 13.96
N CYS A 12 30.99 2.31 15.05
CA CYS A 12 29.85 1.41 15.04
C CYS A 12 28.62 2.30 14.77
N CYS A 13 28.32 2.51 13.49
CA CYS A 13 27.06 3.09 13.05
C CYS A 13 25.96 2.13 13.50
N THR A 14 25.39 2.38 14.67
CA THR A 14 24.10 1.82 15.04
C THR A 14 23.10 2.39 14.04
N PHE A 15 22.76 1.61 13.01
CA PHE A 15 21.53 1.82 12.26
C PHE A 15 20.40 1.63 13.28
N ALA A 16 19.98 2.73 13.91
CA ALA A 16 18.67 2.78 14.52
C ALA A 16 17.71 2.63 13.34
N SER A 17 17.11 1.45 13.17
CA SER A 17 15.94 1.30 12.33
C SER A 17 14.92 2.31 12.85
N LEU A 18 14.71 3.40 12.13
CA LEU A 18 13.56 4.26 12.34
C LEU A 18 12.35 3.40 12.00
N ALA A 19 11.83 2.69 13.02
CA ALA A 19 10.54 2.06 12.91
C ALA A 19 9.55 3.19 12.67
N TYR A 20 9.13 3.35 11.42
CA TYR A 20 8.13 4.32 11.05
C TYR A 20 6.84 3.98 11.79
N ALA A 21 6.44 4.87 12.71
CA ALA A 21 5.22 4.73 13.48
C ALA A 21 4.11 5.44 12.72
N PHE A 22 3.28 4.65 12.05
CA PHE A 22 2.03 5.12 11.46
C PHE A 22 0.97 5.31 12.56
N ASP A 23 -0.02 6.16 12.29
CA ASP A 23 -1.22 6.21 13.12
C ASP A 23 -1.93 4.86 13.11
N THR A 24 -2.57 4.50 14.23
CA THR A 24 -3.32 3.24 14.29
C THR A 24 -4.63 3.38 13.50
N PRO A 25 -4.81 2.69 12.36
CA PRO A 25 -6.01 2.81 11.55
C PRO A 25 -7.23 2.21 12.26
N LYS A 26 -8.41 2.67 11.85
CA LYS A 26 -9.67 2.02 12.21
C LYS A 26 -9.94 0.84 11.30
N LEU A 27 -10.49 -0.24 11.86
CA LEU A 27 -11.02 -1.39 11.14
C LEU A 27 -12.51 -1.56 11.47
N PHE A 28 -13.35 -1.55 10.44
CA PHE A 28 -14.81 -1.63 10.56
C PHE A 28 -15.29 -3.05 10.25
N THR A 29 -16.49 -3.41 10.70
CA THR A 29 -17.05 -4.72 10.32
C THR A 29 -17.43 -4.80 8.84
N LYS A 30 -17.71 -3.66 8.21
CA LYS A 30 -18.09 -3.55 6.81
C LYS A 30 -17.50 -2.32 6.16
N ASP A 31 -17.48 -2.35 4.83
CA ASP A 31 -17.15 -1.19 3.98
C ASP A 31 -15.77 -0.62 4.31
N ASN A 32 -14.76 -1.49 4.47
CA ASN A 32 -13.38 -1.05 4.57
C ASN A 32 -12.80 -0.90 3.17
N VAL A 33 -11.84 0.01 3.05
CA VAL A 33 -11.04 0.19 1.86
C VAL A 33 -9.57 0.06 2.21
N LEU A 34 -8.87 -0.81 1.48
CA LEU A 34 -7.42 -0.73 1.34
C LEU A 34 -7.13 -0.04 0.01
N ALA A 35 -6.57 1.15 0.06
CA ALA A 35 -5.99 1.81 -1.10
C ALA A 35 -4.51 1.45 -1.18
N ALA A 36 -4.02 1.14 -2.38
CA ALA A 36 -2.62 0.81 -2.59
C ALA A 36 -2.11 1.43 -3.89
N GLY A 37 -0.98 2.11 -3.79
CA GLY A 37 -0.30 2.74 -4.92
C GLY A 37 0.98 1.97 -5.19
N CYS A 38 1.15 1.50 -6.42
CA CYS A 38 2.38 0.92 -6.92
C CYS A 38 3.02 1.93 -7.85
N TYR A 39 4.27 2.30 -7.60
CA TYR A 39 5.00 3.29 -8.40
C TYR A 39 6.16 2.58 -9.07
N ASN A 40 6.26 2.78 -10.38
CA ASN A 40 7.31 2.21 -11.20
C ASN A 40 8.65 2.92 -10.92
N ASP A 41 9.81 2.31 -11.15
CA ASP A 41 11.12 2.96 -11.02
C ASP A 41 11.42 3.97 -12.15
N GLY A 42 10.64 3.87 -13.24
CA GLY A 42 10.71 4.75 -14.39
C GLY A 42 9.62 4.44 -15.43
N PHE A 43 9.38 5.41 -16.32
CA PHE A 43 8.38 5.31 -17.40
C PHE A 43 8.76 4.33 -18.51
N SER A 44 9.99 3.82 -18.49
CA SER A 44 10.52 2.85 -19.45
C SER A 44 10.68 1.45 -18.85
N SER A 45 10.20 1.22 -17.63
CA SER A 45 10.28 -0.10 -16.99
C SER A 45 9.58 -1.17 -17.83
N SER A 46 10.10 -2.39 -17.74
CA SER A 46 9.62 -3.56 -18.46
C SER A 46 8.51 -4.32 -17.75
N ASP A 47 8.31 -4.00 -16.48
CA ASP A 47 7.48 -4.70 -15.52
C ASP A 47 6.79 -3.70 -14.59
N MET A 48 5.79 -4.23 -13.90
CA MET A 48 5.18 -3.63 -12.72
C MET A 48 4.20 -4.68 -12.24
N THR A 49 4.19 -4.99 -10.94
CA THR A 49 3.28 -5.97 -10.37
C THR A 49 2.89 -5.54 -8.95
N LEU A 50 1.62 -5.69 -8.61
CA LEU A 50 1.13 -5.51 -7.24
C LEU A 50 0.22 -6.65 -6.81
N ILE A 51 0.65 -7.39 -5.77
CA ILE A 51 -0.08 -8.52 -5.21
C ILE A 51 -0.12 -8.39 -3.69
N ILE A 52 -1.32 -8.36 -3.12
CA ILE A 52 -1.54 -8.14 -1.70
C ILE A 52 -2.46 -9.22 -1.15
N GLN A 53 -2.06 -9.82 -0.02
CA GLN A 53 -2.93 -10.63 0.82
C GLN A 53 -3.18 -9.91 2.15
N LEU A 54 -4.44 -9.86 2.57
CA LEU A 54 -4.85 -9.44 3.90
C LEU A 54 -5.39 -10.65 4.69
N THR A 55 -4.82 -10.88 5.86
CA THR A 55 -5.33 -11.84 6.84
C THR A 55 -5.75 -11.12 8.12
N VAL A 56 -6.96 -11.42 8.60
CA VAL A 56 -7.45 -10.95 9.89
C VAL A 56 -7.69 -12.17 10.79
N GLU A 57 -7.03 -12.20 11.94
CA GLU A 57 -6.92 -13.39 12.80
C GLU A 57 -6.34 -14.60 12.06
N LYS A 58 -7.21 -15.40 11.44
CA LYS A 58 -6.87 -16.61 10.68
C LYS A 58 -7.62 -16.68 9.35
N ASP A 59 -8.48 -15.69 9.09
CA ASP A 59 -9.29 -15.63 7.89
C ASP A 59 -8.55 -14.77 6.86
N VAL A 60 -8.30 -15.35 5.69
CA VAL A 60 -7.83 -14.59 4.52
C VAL A 60 -9.02 -13.81 4.00
N ILE A 61 -8.95 -12.48 4.12
CA ILE A 61 -10.02 -11.57 3.72
C ILE A 61 -9.99 -11.37 2.21
N PHE A 62 -8.81 -11.11 1.67
CA PHE A 62 -8.53 -11.16 0.25
C PHE A 62 -7.10 -11.61 -0.01
N ASP A 63 -6.88 -12.11 -1.22
CA ASP A 63 -5.64 -12.67 -1.73
C ASP A 63 -5.65 -12.52 -3.26
N GLU A 64 -4.60 -13.00 -3.91
CA GLU A 64 -4.52 -13.20 -5.34
C GLU A 64 -5.84 -13.78 -5.91
N GLY A 65 -6.40 -13.17 -6.95
CA GLY A 65 -7.69 -13.59 -7.51
C GLY A 65 -8.94 -12.86 -6.97
N PHE A 66 -8.82 -11.98 -5.98
CA PHE A 66 -9.89 -11.10 -5.48
C PHE A 66 -10.27 -9.97 -6.48
N GLU A 67 -11.54 -9.54 -6.51
CA GLU A 67 -11.99 -8.40 -7.33
C GLU A 67 -11.50 -7.07 -6.72
N VAL A 68 -10.94 -6.20 -7.55
CA VAL A 68 -10.33 -4.93 -7.12
C VAL A 68 -10.66 -3.81 -8.09
N LYS A 69 -10.79 -2.59 -7.58
CA LYS A 69 -10.86 -1.38 -8.40
C LYS A 69 -9.46 -0.90 -8.72
N TYR A 70 -9.19 -0.53 -9.97
CA TYR A 70 -7.88 -0.02 -10.35
C TYR A 70 -7.94 1.13 -11.34
N HIS A 71 -6.92 1.97 -11.28
CA HIS A 71 -6.72 3.12 -12.12
C HIS A 71 -5.23 3.28 -12.43
N VAL A 72 -4.93 3.53 -13.70
CA VAL A 72 -3.60 3.95 -14.15
C VAL A 72 -3.73 5.45 -14.42
N PRO A 73 -3.26 6.31 -13.50
CA PRO A 73 -3.37 7.75 -13.62
C PRO A 73 -2.45 8.31 -14.72
N ASP A 74 -2.89 9.42 -15.31
CA ASP A 74 -2.10 10.35 -16.14
C ASP A 74 -2.07 11.78 -15.54
N GLU A 75 -2.65 11.94 -14.35
CA GLU A 75 -2.63 13.14 -13.52
C GLU A 75 -2.79 12.76 -12.03
N ASP A 76 -2.47 13.68 -11.13
CA ASP A 76 -2.68 13.46 -9.69
C ASP A 76 -4.18 13.30 -9.40
N VAL A 77 -4.51 12.33 -8.54
CA VAL A 77 -5.89 12.08 -8.11
C VAL A 77 -6.01 12.54 -6.67
N ASP A 78 -6.86 13.51 -6.38
CA ASP A 78 -7.06 13.97 -5.01
C ASP A 78 -7.85 12.93 -4.18
N ASP A 79 -7.49 12.81 -2.90
CA ASP A 79 -8.19 12.01 -1.88
C ASP A 79 -8.42 10.53 -2.23
N TRP A 80 -7.77 9.97 -3.25
CA TRP A 80 -8.02 8.60 -3.72
C TRP A 80 -7.72 7.50 -2.69
N THR A 81 -6.96 7.83 -1.65
CA THR A 81 -6.63 6.93 -0.54
C THR A 81 -7.73 6.89 0.53
N GLU A 82 -8.64 7.87 0.51
CA GLU A 82 -9.66 8.06 1.52
C GLU A 82 -10.80 7.05 1.41
N LEU A 83 -11.43 6.80 2.55
CA LEU A 83 -12.53 5.86 2.67
C LEU A 83 -13.75 6.26 1.83
N GLU A 84 -14.09 7.56 1.82
CA GLU A 84 -15.27 8.09 1.12
C GLU A 84 -15.04 8.36 -0.38
N PHE A 85 -13.82 8.12 -0.92
CA PHE A 85 -13.52 8.38 -2.33
C PHE A 85 -14.38 7.53 -3.28
N ASP A 86 -14.99 8.19 -4.27
CA ASP A 86 -15.83 7.57 -5.29
C ASP A 86 -14.97 7.01 -6.45
N ASP A 87 -14.72 5.71 -6.40
CA ASP A 87 -14.00 4.97 -7.45
C ASP A 87 -14.93 4.30 -8.48
N THR A 88 -16.18 4.76 -8.61
CA THR A 88 -17.13 4.19 -9.57
C THR A 88 -16.62 4.26 -11.01
N SER A 89 -15.86 5.31 -11.36
CA SER A 89 -15.20 5.51 -12.65
C SER A 89 -14.00 4.59 -12.88
N TRP A 90 -13.43 4.00 -11.82
CA TRP A 90 -12.27 3.12 -11.92
C TRP A 90 -12.65 1.76 -12.51
N LYS A 91 -11.69 1.18 -13.23
CA LYS A 91 -11.85 -0.13 -13.86
C LYS A 91 -11.93 -1.21 -12.79
N LYS A 92 -12.60 -2.32 -13.12
CA LYS A 92 -12.62 -3.54 -12.30
C LYS A 92 -11.58 -4.52 -12.82
N GLY A 93 -10.81 -5.10 -11.93
CA GLY A 93 -9.83 -6.13 -12.20
C GLY A 93 -9.87 -7.25 -11.17
N ILE A 94 -9.01 -8.22 -11.37
CA ILE A 94 -8.66 -9.30 -10.45
C ILE A 94 -7.21 -9.05 -9.97
N THR A 95 -6.99 -9.03 -8.65
CA THR A 95 -5.66 -8.75 -8.06
C THR A 95 -4.60 -9.78 -8.46
N SER A 96 -3.33 -9.37 -8.32
CA SER A 96 -2.24 -9.62 -9.28
C SER A 96 -2.48 -8.85 -10.58
N ILE A 97 -2.10 -7.57 -10.50
CA ILE A 97 -2.25 -6.59 -11.58
C ILE A 97 -0.87 -6.07 -11.96
N GLY A 98 -0.61 -6.04 -13.25
CA GLY A 98 0.71 -5.73 -13.77
C GLY A 98 0.83 -5.88 -15.28
N TYR A 99 2.05 -5.84 -15.81
CA TYR A 99 2.31 -5.79 -17.25
C TYR A 99 2.05 -7.09 -18.02
N GLY A 100 1.68 -8.18 -17.33
CA GLY A 100 1.28 -9.43 -17.98
C GLY A 100 2.46 -10.28 -18.43
N ASP A 101 3.50 -10.38 -17.62
CA ASP A 101 4.70 -11.19 -17.88
C ASP A 101 4.54 -12.67 -17.48
N GLY A 102 3.39 -13.04 -16.91
CA GLY A 102 3.03 -14.41 -16.53
C GLY A 102 2.50 -14.54 -15.10
N ASP A 103 2.58 -13.48 -14.30
CA ASP A 103 2.13 -13.47 -12.90
C ASP A 103 0.90 -12.60 -12.61
N ASP A 104 0.35 -11.92 -13.64
CA ASP A 104 -0.82 -11.03 -13.52
C ASP A 104 -2.16 -11.62 -13.99
N ASN A 105 -3.15 -11.62 -13.10
CA ASN A 105 -4.55 -11.89 -13.40
C ASN A 105 -5.22 -10.74 -14.17
N THR A 106 -4.81 -9.49 -13.91
CA THR A 106 -5.23 -8.31 -14.67
C THR A 106 -4.03 -7.69 -15.35
N GLU A 107 -4.01 -7.78 -16.67
CA GLU A 107 -2.93 -7.23 -17.47
C GLU A 107 -3.25 -5.76 -17.78
N ILE A 108 -2.33 -4.86 -17.43
CA ILE A 108 -2.31 -3.49 -17.90
C ILE A 108 -1.40 -3.39 -19.12
N LYS A 109 -1.73 -2.49 -20.03
CA LYS A 109 -0.91 -2.30 -21.23
C LYS A 109 0.41 -1.67 -20.82
N SER A 110 1.52 -2.38 -21.07
CA SER A 110 2.86 -1.85 -20.87
C SER A 110 3.11 -0.55 -21.66
N GLY A 111 3.95 0.32 -21.12
CA GLY A 111 4.26 1.63 -21.68
C GLY A 111 4.63 2.64 -20.59
N GLU A 112 4.34 3.91 -20.85
CA GLU A 112 4.57 5.06 -19.97
C GLU A 112 3.61 5.06 -18.76
N VAL A 113 3.70 4.03 -17.89
CA VAL A 113 2.93 3.96 -16.64
C VAL A 113 3.83 4.32 -15.48
N GLY A 114 3.64 5.51 -14.92
CA GLY A 114 4.36 5.94 -13.71
C GLY A 114 3.83 5.27 -12.43
N SER A 115 2.52 4.99 -12.39
CA SER A 115 1.85 4.42 -11.21
C SER A 115 0.65 3.54 -11.56
N LEU A 116 0.32 2.65 -10.64
CA LEU A 116 -0.95 1.90 -10.57
C LEU A 116 -1.60 2.12 -9.22
N TYR A 117 -2.83 2.64 -9.22
CA TYR A 117 -3.65 2.78 -8.02
C TYR A 117 -4.69 1.68 -7.96
N THR A 118 -4.85 1.09 -6.78
CA THR A 118 -5.83 0.03 -6.52
C THR A 118 -6.62 0.31 -5.25
N ARG A 119 -7.89 -0.08 -5.25
CA ARG A 119 -8.81 0.02 -4.11
C ARG A 119 -9.52 -1.32 -3.91
N TYR A 120 -9.23 -1.95 -2.78
CA TYR A 120 -9.84 -3.20 -2.34
C TYR A 120 -10.98 -2.86 -1.39
N HIS A 121 -12.20 -3.25 -1.76
CA HIS A 121 -13.38 -3.12 -0.90
C HIS A 121 -13.64 -4.43 -0.18
N PHE A 122 -13.70 -4.40 1.15
CA PHE A 122 -13.85 -5.63 1.92
C PHE A 122 -14.56 -5.46 3.26
N ASP A 123 -15.19 -6.54 3.69
CA ASP A 123 -15.85 -6.66 4.99
C ASP A 123 -14.98 -7.48 5.95
N VAL A 124 -15.04 -7.14 7.23
CA VAL A 124 -14.35 -7.89 8.30
C VAL A 124 -15.32 -8.14 9.45
N PRO A 125 -16.21 -9.14 9.36
CA PRO A 125 -17.22 -9.40 10.39
C PRO A 125 -16.66 -9.56 11.83
N LYS A 126 -15.38 -9.93 11.96
CA LYS A 126 -14.67 -10.11 13.25
C LYS A 126 -13.88 -8.88 13.72
N ALA A 127 -14.01 -7.73 13.08
CA ALA A 127 -13.26 -6.52 13.42
C ALA A 127 -13.40 -6.08 14.89
N THR A 128 -14.51 -6.41 15.56
CA THR A 128 -14.75 -6.11 16.99
C THR A 128 -13.73 -6.74 17.93
N THR A 129 -13.14 -7.87 17.55
CA THR A 129 -12.19 -8.63 18.39
C THR A 129 -10.75 -8.51 17.92
N SER A 130 -10.54 -7.99 16.71
CA SER A 130 -9.23 -7.93 16.10
C SER A 130 -8.45 -6.70 16.53
N LYS A 131 -7.25 -6.94 17.06
CA LYS A 131 -6.31 -5.89 17.48
C LYS A 131 -5.14 -5.74 16.51
N LYS A 132 -4.90 -6.76 15.71
CA LYS A 132 -3.85 -6.81 14.70
C LYS A 132 -4.37 -7.44 13.43
N ILE A 133 -3.83 -7.00 12.30
CA ILE A 133 -4.06 -7.60 10.99
C ILE A 133 -2.71 -7.78 10.28
N MET A 134 -2.63 -8.77 9.41
CA MET A 134 -1.40 -9.16 8.72
C MET A 134 -1.53 -8.91 7.23
N PHE A 135 -0.49 -8.31 6.66
CA PHE A 135 -0.32 -8.15 5.22
C PHE A 135 0.84 -9.00 4.72
N ARG A 136 0.67 -9.55 3.51
CA ARG A 136 1.76 -10.02 2.67
C ARG A 136 1.70 -9.30 1.34
N ILE A 137 2.87 -8.94 0.82
CA ILE A 137 2.99 -8.14 -0.40
C ILE A 137 4.11 -8.70 -1.25
N ASP A 138 3.82 -8.92 -2.52
CA ASP A 138 4.75 -9.21 -3.60
C ASP A 138 4.56 -8.10 -4.64
N TYR A 139 5.63 -7.37 -4.96
CA TYR A 139 5.53 -6.08 -5.63
C TYR A 139 6.74 -5.76 -6.49
N ASP A 140 6.51 -4.89 -7.46
CA ASP A 140 7.48 -4.41 -8.44
C ASP A 140 6.97 -3.10 -9.04
N ASP A 141 7.64 -1.95 -8.88
CA ASP A 141 8.86 -1.72 -8.10
C ASP A 141 8.62 -1.34 -6.65
N SER A 142 7.51 -0.68 -6.36
CA SER A 142 7.29 -0.10 -5.04
C SER A 142 5.84 -0.14 -4.64
N TYR A 143 5.56 0.10 -3.36
CA TYR A 143 4.20 0.27 -2.91
C TYR A 143 4.07 1.25 -1.74
N ILE A 144 2.88 1.81 -1.62
CA ILE A 144 2.37 2.44 -0.41
C ILE A 144 0.95 1.92 -0.16
N LEU A 145 0.62 1.60 1.09
CA LEU A 145 -0.69 1.11 1.51
C LEU A 145 -1.37 2.10 2.46
N TRP A 146 -2.66 2.33 2.24
CA TRP A 146 -3.54 3.07 3.13
C TRP A 146 -4.75 2.22 3.51
N LEU A 147 -5.02 2.10 4.80
CA LEU A 147 -6.24 1.48 5.32
C LEU A 147 -7.19 2.58 5.78
N ASN A 148 -8.31 2.73 5.08
CA ASN A 148 -9.35 3.71 5.39
C ASN A 148 -8.79 5.14 5.54
N GLY A 149 -7.95 5.59 4.59
CA GLY A 149 -7.29 6.90 4.60
C GLY A 149 -5.98 6.98 5.39
N VAL A 150 -5.69 6.04 6.29
CA VAL A 150 -4.47 6.06 7.11
C VAL A 150 -3.37 5.27 6.41
N GLU A 151 -2.23 5.90 6.13
CA GLU A 151 -1.05 5.20 5.62
C GLU A 151 -0.56 4.18 6.65
N ILE A 152 -0.34 2.94 6.23
CA ILE A 152 0.05 1.82 7.13
C ILE A 152 1.37 1.15 6.76
N ALA A 153 1.84 1.34 5.53
CA ALA A 153 3.09 0.78 5.05
C ALA A 153 3.55 1.45 3.76
N ARG A 154 4.87 1.50 3.56
CA ARG A 154 5.53 1.74 2.28
C ARG A 154 6.80 0.90 2.15
N SER A 155 7.23 0.58 0.93
CA SER A 155 8.56 0.02 0.63
C SER A 155 9.67 1.04 0.89
N ALA A 156 10.92 0.61 1.02
CA ALA A 156 12.02 1.51 1.36
C ALA A 156 12.45 2.39 0.17
N ASN A 157 12.28 1.90 -1.06
CA ASN A 157 12.67 2.58 -2.28
C ASN A 157 11.82 3.83 -2.55
N ILE A 158 10.49 3.77 -2.40
CA ILE A 158 9.62 4.96 -2.56
C ILE A 158 9.86 6.03 -1.49
N ALA A 159 10.35 5.63 -0.31
CA ALA A 159 10.75 6.56 0.74
C ALA A 159 11.98 7.42 0.37
N THR A 160 12.69 7.08 -0.71
CA THR A 160 13.78 7.92 -1.26
C THR A 160 13.26 9.13 -2.04
N LEU A 161 12.03 9.07 -2.55
CA LEU A 161 11.43 10.10 -3.40
C LEU A 161 10.26 10.84 -2.73
N SER A 162 9.57 10.20 -1.79
CA SER A 162 8.42 10.78 -1.09
C SER A 162 8.52 10.52 0.43
N PRO A 163 8.32 11.55 1.28
CA PRO A 163 8.26 11.38 2.73
C PRO A 163 6.94 10.75 3.18
N ILE A 164 6.92 10.22 4.41
CA ILE A 164 5.73 9.60 5.00
C ILE A 164 4.61 10.62 5.23
N GLY A 165 3.37 10.20 4.97
CA GLY A 165 2.18 11.04 5.09
C GLY A 165 1.88 11.87 3.84
N GLU A 166 2.76 11.86 2.84
CA GLU A 166 2.49 12.42 1.52
C GLU A 166 2.07 11.31 0.56
N ILE A 167 1.07 11.62 -0.26
CA ILE A 167 0.73 10.85 -1.46
C ILE A 167 1.70 11.35 -2.55
N PRO A 168 2.61 10.50 -3.07
CA PRO A 168 3.49 10.88 -4.17
C PRO A 168 2.70 11.29 -5.41
N ALA A 169 3.26 12.19 -6.22
CA ALA A 169 2.72 12.47 -7.53
C ALA A 169 2.65 11.19 -8.38
N TRP A 170 1.68 11.08 -9.28
CA TRP A 170 1.50 9.90 -10.13
C TRP A 170 2.74 9.58 -11.00
N ASP A 171 3.55 10.60 -11.29
CA ASP A 171 4.78 10.56 -12.09
C ASP A 171 6.05 10.71 -11.23
N VAL A 172 6.01 10.34 -9.95
CA VAL A 172 7.14 10.52 -9.01
C VAL A 172 8.47 10.00 -9.55
N SER A 173 8.44 8.94 -10.36
CA SER A 173 9.58 8.30 -11.03
C SER A 173 9.82 8.73 -12.47
N LYS A 174 9.36 9.92 -12.89
CA LYS A 174 9.57 10.44 -14.27
C LYS A 174 11.02 10.47 -14.73
N ILE A 175 11.97 10.48 -13.79
CA ILE A 175 13.38 10.26 -14.08
C ILE A 175 13.63 8.75 -13.99
N VAL A 176 14.03 8.15 -15.11
CA VAL A 176 14.40 6.73 -15.19
C VAL A 176 15.44 6.39 -14.12
N ASP A 177 15.24 5.27 -13.42
CA ASP A 177 16.07 4.75 -12.33
C ASP A 177 16.21 5.73 -11.15
N SER A 178 15.23 6.64 -10.96
CA SER A 178 15.26 7.61 -9.85
C SER A 178 14.99 6.97 -8.50
N MET A 179 14.32 5.82 -8.51
CA MET A 179 14.08 4.96 -7.36
C MET A 179 14.85 3.65 -7.55
N PRO A 180 15.39 3.04 -6.48
CA PRO A 180 15.95 1.70 -6.58
C PRO A 180 14.90 0.67 -7.06
N ASP A 181 15.26 -0.04 -8.13
CA ASP A 181 14.54 -1.19 -8.69
C ASP A 181 14.32 -2.30 -7.65
N VAL A 182 13.14 -2.90 -7.68
CA VAL A 182 12.78 -4.08 -6.86
C VAL A 182 11.89 -5.01 -7.67
N GLU A 183 12.32 -6.26 -7.75
CA GLU A 183 11.64 -7.27 -8.56
C GLU A 183 10.68 -8.10 -7.72
N ALA A 184 9.47 -8.30 -8.22
CA ALA A 184 8.52 -9.25 -7.65
C ALA A 184 9.03 -10.70 -7.75
N THR A 185 8.48 -11.59 -6.94
CA THR A 185 8.83 -13.01 -7.01
C THR A 185 8.35 -13.60 -8.34
N LYS A 186 9.22 -14.36 -9.00
CA LYS A 186 8.85 -15.09 -10.21
C LYS A 186 7.99 -16.32 -9.84
N ALA A 187 6.70 -16.07 -9.62
CA ALA A 187 5.67 -17.06 -9.32
C ALA A 187 4.47 -16.83 -10.27
N PRO A 188 3.94 -17.89 -10.91
CA PRO A 188 2.88 -17.72 -11.90
C PRO A 188 1.58 -17.22 -11.26
N LYS A 189 0.71 -16.61 -12.07
CA LYS A 189 -0.62 -16.21 -11.61
C LYS A 189 -1.46 -17.38 -11.12
N GLY A 190 -2.28 -17.14 -10.09
CA GLY A 190 -3.21 -18.08 -9.49
C GLY A 190 -4.43 -17.37 -8.87
N LYS A 191 -5.39 -18.16 -8.38
CA LYS A 191 -6.65 -17.66 -7.80
C LYS A 191 -7.10 -18.46 -6.56
N PRO A 192 -6.44 -18.34 -5.39
CA PRO A 192 -5.15 -17.67 -5.15
C PRO A 192 -3.94 -18.58 -5.43
N ASN A 193 -2.76 -18.02 -5.64
CA ASN A 193 -1.50 -18.78 -5.64
C ASN A 193 -0.93 -18.89 -4.22
N LYS A 194 -1.21 -20.00 -3.52
CA LYS A 194 -0.69 -20.22 -2.16
C LYS A 194 0.84 -20.41 -2.10
N ASP A 195 1.48 -20.75 -3.21
CA ASP A 195 2.93 -20.98 -3.24
C ASP A 195 3.70 -19.66 -3.26
N ARG A 196 3.08 -18.55 -3.70
CA ARG A 196 3.66 -17.20 -3.64
C ARG A 196 4.04 -16.83 -2.21
N TRP A 197 3.15 -17.11 -1.26
CA TRP A 197 3.36 -16.80 0.16
C TRP A 197 4.33 -17.74 0.89
N LYS A 198 4.98 -18.66 0.17
CA LYS A 198 6.09 -19.49 0.67
C LYS A 198 7.46 -18.96 0.26
N LYS A 199 7.50 -17.89 -0.54
CA LYS A 199 8.72 -17.23 -0.96
C LYS A 199 9.44 -16.60 0.25
N PRO A 200 10.76 -16.35 0.16
CA PRO A 200 11.51 -15.74 1.25
C PRO A 200 10.87 -14.42 1.68
N VAL A 201 10.77 -14.20 3.00
CA VAL A 201 10.28 -12.95 3.58
C VAL A 201 11.46 -12.06 3.92
N THR A 202 11.36 -10.79 3.55
CA THR A 202 12.31 -9.75 3.93
C THR A 202 11.63 -8.73 4.85
N PRO A 203 12.35 -8.16 5.85
CA PRO A 203 11.82 -7.06 6.66
C PRO A 203 11.37 -5.89 5.79
N ARG A 204 10.23 -5.28 6.12
CA ARG A 204 9.63 -4.17 5.36
C ARG A 204 10.55 -2.96 5.14
N ASP A 205 11.51 -2.74 6.05
CA ASP A 205 12.48 -1.64 5.96
C ASP A 205 13.64 -1.93 5.00
N ARG A 206 13.57 -3.03 4.25
CA ARG A 206 14.56 -3.43 3.25
C ARG A 206 13.86 -4.00 2.04
N ASP A 207 14.19 -3.48 0.88
CA ASP A 207 13.71 -4.06 -0.37
C ASP A 207 14.76 -5.03 -0.91
N VAL A 208 14.32 -6.22 -1.30
CA VAL A 208 15.16 -7.29 -1.82
C VAL A 208 14.38 -7.99 -2.94
N HIS A 209 14.97 -8.04 -4.13
CA HIS A 209 14.41 -8.73 -5.29
C HIS A 209 13.94 -10.15 -4.97
N GLU A 210 12.83 -10.54 -5.57
CA GLU A 210 12.23 -11.88 -5.48
C GLU A 210 11.91 -12.34 -4.05
N THR A 211 11.63 -11.38 -3.15
CA THR A 211 11.15 -11.64 -1.79
C THR A 211 9.81 -10.97 -1.55
N ILE A 212 9.09 -11.43 -0.52
CA ILE A 212 7.84 -10.81 -0.10
C ILE A 212 8.04 -9.99 1.17
N HIS A 213 7.25 -8.93 1.33
CA HIS A 213 7.11 -8.26 2.62
C HIS A 213 5.98 -8.94 3.39
N GLU A 214 6.21 -9.26 4.67
CA GLU A 214 5.19 -9.73 5.61
C GLU A 214 5.26 -8.89 6.88
N PHE A 215 4.14 -8.31 7.29
CA PHE A 215 4.09 -7.49 8.50
C PHE A 215 2.69 -7.48 9.13
N GLU A 216 2.67 -7.25 10.43
CA GLU A 216 1.45 -6.98 11.19
C GLU A 216 1.35 -5.50 11.51
N ILE A 217 0.11 -4.98 11.54
CA ILE A 217 -0.18 -3.65 12.09
C ILE A 217 -1.20 -3.77 13.21
N ASP A 218 -1.14 -2.85 14.16
CA ASP A 218 -2.20 -2.67 15.15
C ASP A 218 -3.40 -1.96 14.50
N VAL A 219 -4.62 -2.32 14.92
CA VAL A 219 -5.87 -1.70 14.48
C VAL A 219 -6.76 -1.38 15.66
N LYS A 220 -7.64 -0.37 15.50
CA LYS A 220 -8.70 -0.05 16.47
C LYS A 220 -10.05 -0.37 15.85
N PHE A 221 -10.97 -0.94 16.63
CA PHE A 221 -12.32 -1.16 16.14
C PHE A 221 -13.01 0.17 15.81
N GLY A 222 -13.41 0.34 14.55
CA GLY A 222 -13.99 1.57 14.00
C GLY A 222 -15.50 1.65 14.08
N GLY A 223 -16.20 0.52 14.25
CA GLY A 223 -17.66 0.45 14.25
C GLY A 223 -18.23 -0.52 13.21
N GLY A 224 -19.55 -0.42 13.01
CA GLY A 224 -20.33 -1.34 12.17
C GLY A 224 -20.04 -1.24 10.67
N SER A 225 -19.73 -0.04 10.19
CA SER A 225 -19.38 0.21 8.80
C SER A 225 -18.52 1.47 8.71
N GLY A 226 -17.56 1.45 7.78
CA GLY A 226 -16.72 2.60 7.47
C GLY A 226 -17.49 3.76 6.84
N LEU A 227 -18.56 3.46 6.13
CA LEU A 227 -19.41 4.44 5.45
C LEU A 227 -20.61 4.88 6.31
N SER A 228 -20.84 4.23 7.46
CA SER A 228 -22.01 4.49 8.32
C SER A 228 -21.70 5.35 9.54
N VAL A 229 -20.90 6.41 9.43
CA VAL A 229 -20.77 7.46 10.47
C VAL A 229 -20.32 8.74 9.74
N GLU A 230 -21.16 9.73 9.40
CA GLU A 230 -21.69 10.76 10.29
C GLU A 230 -22.86 11.55 9.64
N ALA A 231 -24.09 11.02 9.61
CA ALA A 231 -25.24 11.90 9.35
C ALA A 231 -25.40 12.93 10.48
N ALA A 232 -25.04 12.60 11.73
CA ALA A 232 -25.21 13.48 12.87
C ALA A 232 -24.21 14.64 12.92
N ASN A 233 -22.91 14.39 12.64
CA ASN A 233 -21.87 15.42 12.73
C ASN A 233 -21.74 16.26 11.44
N LYS A 234 -22.00 15.70 10.24
CA LYS A 234 -22.17 16.51 9.02
C LYS A 234 -23.39 17.44 9.13
N LEU A 235 -24.48 17.04 9.82
CA LEU A 235 -25.61 17.94 10.07
C LEU A 235 -25.24 19.09 11.01
N THR A 236 -24.48 18.86 12.08
CA THR A 236 -24.11 19.92 13.03
C THR A 236 -23.21 20.99 12.41
N THR A 237 -22.23 20.61 11.58
CA THR A 237 -21.38 21.57 10.84
C THR A 237 -22.16 22.32 9.77
N THR A 238 -23.04 21.64 9.01
CA THR A 238 -23.86 22.30 7.99
C THR A 238 -24.85 23.30 8.60
N TRP A 239 -25.49 22.96 9.74
CA TRP A 239 -26.38 23.88 10.46
C TRP A 239 -25.64 25.06 11.11
N ALA A 240 -24.41 24.84 11.61
CA ALA A 240 -23.58 25.91 12.16
C ALA A 240 -23.15 26.92 11.07
N GLN A 241 -22.78 26.43 9.87
CA GLN A 241 -22.44 27.27 8.73
C GLN A 241 -23.65 28.03 8.16
N LEU A 242 -24.84 27.42 8.14
CA LEU A 242 -26.07 28.09 7.70
C LEU A 242 -26.55 29.18 8.68
N LYS A 243 -26.34 29.01 9.99
CA LYS A 243 -26.66 30.06 10.98
C LYS A 243 -25.70 31.24 10.93
N GLY A 244 -24.42 31.02 10.64
CA GLY A 244 -23.43 32.10 10.54
C GLY A 244 -23.60 33.03 9.32
N ASN A 245 -24.42 32.65 8.34
CA ASN A 245 -24.69 33.43 7.13
C ASN A 245 -26.06 34.15 7.15
N LEU A 246 -26.76 34.12 8.28
CA LEU A 246 -28.10 34.72 8.45
C LEU A 246 -28.13 35.91 9.42
N ASP A 247 -26.96 36.35 9.91
CA ASP A 247 -26.75 37.59 10.67
C ASP A 247 -25.87 38.56 9.85
#